data_AF-A0A847AYY8-F1
#
_entry.id   AF-A0A847AYY8-F1
#
_cell.length_a   1.000
_cell.length_b   1.000
_cell.length_c   1.000
_cell.angle_alpha   90.00
_cell.angle_beta   90.00
_cell.angle_gamma   90.00
#
_symmetry.space_group_name_H-M   'P 1'
#
loop_
_entity.id
_entity.type
_entity.pdbx_description
1 polymer ?
#
loop_
_entity_poly.entity_id
_entity_poly.type
_entity_poly.pdbx_seq_one_letter_code
_entity_poly.pdbx_strand_id
1 'polypeptide(L)'
;ALLIQYPELWENVHGLKQEYFANSENTEIFSALRTNNGPETARELLDGATLEYYNQLATRTLSSRNLKNKLKEIILLLKESYLRRLLQNQEAILASMDLTEEERTALVKQGFDVNQELREVFYEKSRSLDRIKGERATNGSK
;
A
#
# COMPACT_ATOMS: atom_id res chain seq x y z
N ALA A 1 -7.77 7.41 -4.37
CA ALA A 1 -7.75 8.13 -5.66
C ALA A 1 -7.74 7.17 -6.85
N LEU A 2 -6.65 6.43 -7.11
CA LEU A 2 -6.54 5.56 -8.30
C LEU A 2 -7.70 4.54 -8.42
N LEU A 3 -8.01 3.80 -7.36
CA LEU A 3 -9.09 2.81 -7.33
C LEU A 3 -10.51 3.40 -7.27
N ILE A 4 -10.61 4.71 -7.04
CA ILE A 4 -11.89 5.44 -7.07
C ILE A 4 -12.18 5.85 -8.52
N GLN A 5 -11.18 6.39 -9.21
CA GLN A 5 -11.32 6.90 -10.58
C GLN A 5 -11.24 5.81 -11.65
N TYR A 6 -10.61 4.68 -11.36
CA TYR A 6 -10.42 3.56 -12.29
C TYR A 6 -10.83 2.24 -11.63
N PRO A 7 -12.14 1.97 -11.49
CA PRO A 7 -12.66 0.78 -10.81
C PRO A 7 -12.24 -0.54 -11.49
N GLU A 8 -11.96 -0.53 -12.79
CA GLU A 8 -11.44 -1.69 -13.53
C GLU A 8 -10.11 -2.21 -12.98
N LEU A 9 -9.41 -1.39 -12.19
CA LEU A 9 -8.16 -1.79 -11.56
C LEU A 9 -8.36 -2.70 -10.35
N TRP A 10 -9.57 -2.85 -9.80
CA TRP A 10 -9.84 -3.71 -8.64
C TRP A 10 -9.42 -5.17 -8.86
N GLU A 11 -9.53 -5.68 -10.09
CA GLU A 11 -9.03 -7.01 -10.48
C GLU A 11 -7.51 -7.16 -10.32
N ASN A 12 -6.77 -6.05 -10.19
CA ASN A 12 -5.31 -6.02 -10.13
C ASN A 12 -4.79 -5.65 -8.73
N VAL A 13 -5.65 -5.52 -7.72
CA VAL A 13 -5.34 -5.03 -6.35
C VAL A 13 -4.74 -6.13 -5.46
N HIS A 14 -4.31 -7.26 -6.02
CA HIS A 14 -3.75 -8.37 -5.26
C HIS A 14 -2.63 -7.95 -4.31
N GLY A 15 -2.75 -8.35 -3.05
CA GLY A 15 -1.74 -8.09 -2.02
C GLY A 15 -1.83 -6.72 -1.33
N LEU A 16 -2.73 -5.82 -1.74
CA LEU A 16 -3.01 -4.58 -0.99
C LEU A 16 -3.84 -4.90 0.26
N LYS A 17 -3.35 -4.50 1.42
CA LYS A 17 -4.03 -4.71 2.70
C LYS A 17 -4.38 -3.39 3.38
N GLN A 18 -5.35 -3.45 4.29
CA GLN A 18 -5.81 -2.29 5.07
C GLN A 18 -4.71 -1.73 5.96
N GLU A 19 -3.86 -2.60 6.53
CA GLU A 19 -2.81 -2.19 7.47
C GLU A 19 -1.73 -1.34 6.78
N TYR A 20 -1.65 -1.38 5.44
CA TYR A 20 -0.65 -0.61 4.71
C TYR A 20 -0.96 0.89 4.71
N PHE A 21 -2.22 1.27 4.91
CA PHE A 21 -2.61 2.68 4.97
C PHE A 21 -2.24 3.29 6.32
N ALA A 22 -1.61 4.47 6.28
CA ALA A 22 -1.20 5.17 7.50
C ALA A 22 -2.32 5.99 8.15
N ASN A 23 -3.28 6.40 7.34
CA ASN A 23 -4.38 7.26 7.75
C ASN A 23 -5.67 6.44 7.84
N SER A 24 -6.41 6.62 8.94
CA SER A 24 -7.77 6.13 9.18
C SER A 24 -8.73 6.33 8.01
N GLU A 25 -8.81 7.53 7.45
CA GLU A 25 -9.72 7.84 6.34
C GLU A 25 -9.41 6.99 5.11
N ASN A 26 -8.13 6.75 4.80
CA ASN A 26 -7.76 5.88 3.68
C ASN A 26 -8.10 4.41 3.95
N THR A 27 -7.95 3.95 5.20
CA THR A 27 -8.32 2.60 5.62
C THR A 27 -9.83 2.40 5.52
N GLU A 28 -10.62 3.36 5.99
CA GLU A 28 -12.08 3.34 5.96
C GLU A 28 -12.59 3.35 4.51
N ILE A 29 -12.09 4.27 3.68
CA ILE A 29 -12.42 4.32 2.24
C ILE A 29 -12.09 3.00 1.55
N PHE A 30 -10.89 2.45 1.80
CA PHE A 30 -10.51 1.18 1.19
C PHE A 30 -11.39 0.02 1.67
N SER A 31 -11.81 0.02 2.94
CA SER A 31 -12.77 -0.94 3.48
C SER A 31 -14.13 -0.85 2.79
N ALA A 32 -14.68 0.36 2.68
CA ALA A 32 -15.98 0.59 2.05
C ALA A 32 -15.97 0.19 0.57
N LEU A 33 -14.89 0.50 -0.16
CA LEU A 33 -14.74 0.11 -1.56
C LEU A 33 -14.62 -1.40 -1.74
N ARG A 34 -13.88 -2.08 -0.85
CA ARG A 34 -13.71 -3.54 -0.92
C ARG A 34 -15.00 -4.30 -0.62
N THR A 35 -15.80 -3.80 0.31
CA THR A 35 -17.06 -4.46 0.74
C THR A 35 -18.15 -4.38 -0.32
N ASN A 36 -18.21 -3.28 -1.09
CA ASN A 36 -19.34 -3.04 -2.00
C ASN A 36 -18.98 -3.15 -3.50
N ASN A 37 -17.86 -3.81 -3.83
CA ASN A 37 -17.40 -4.03 -5.20
C ASN A 37 -17.26 -2.76 -6.06
N GLY A 38 -16.99 -1.59 -5.44
CA GLY A 38 -16.76 -0.37 -6.21
C GLY A 38 -17.15 0.95 -5.55
N PRO A 39 -16.93 2.06 -6.26
CA PRO A 39 -17.11 3.42 -5.75
C PRO A 39 -18.57 3.86 -5.56
N GLU A 40 -19.52 3.33 -6.33
CA GLU A 40 -20.91 3.81 -6.37
C GLU A 40 -21.62 3.69 -5.02
N THR A 41 -21.47 2.54 -4.38
CA THR A 41 -22.12 2.17 -3.12
C THR A 41 -21.25 2.45 -1.90
N ALA A 42 -19.93 2.61 -2.08
CA ALA A 42 -19.01 2.87 -0.97
C ALA A 42 -19.30 4.21 -0.27
N ARG A 43 -19.81 5.21 -1.00
CA ARG A 43 -20.10 6.56 -0.48
C ARG A 43 -21.15 6.57 0.63
N GLU A 44 -22.12 5.65 0.56
CA GLU A 44 -23.23 5.56 1.51
C GLU A 44 -22.78 5.07 2.90
N LEU A 45 -21.59 4.47 2.99
CA LEU A 45 -21.03 3.92 4.22
C LEU A 45 -20.02 4.85 4.91
N LEU A 46 -19.64 5.96 4.26
CA LEU A 46 -18.64 6.88 4.80
C LEU A 46 -19.32 7.94 5.67
N ASP A 47 -18.70 8.29 6.79
CA ASP A 47 -19.13 9.45 7.56
C ASP A 47 -18.91 10.77 6.78
N GLY A 48 -19.41 11.89 7.32
CA GLY A 48 -19.34 13.19 6.64
C GLY A 48 -17.92 13.65 6.32
N ALA A 49 -16.96 13.43 7.23
CA ALA A 49 -15.58 13.86 7.05
C ALA A 49 -14.85 12.96 6.04
N THR A 50 -15.02 11.64 6.16
CA THR A 50 -14.44 10.65 5.24
C THR A 50 -15.04 10.78 3.84
N LEU A 51 -16.33 11.11 3.71
CA LEU A 51 -16.97 11.39 2.43
C LEU A 51 -16.41 12.65 1.75
N GLU A 52 -16.12 13.71 2.51
CA GLU A 52 -15.47 14.90 1.96
C GLU A 52 -14.06 14.56 1.42
N TYR A 53 -13.27 13.84 2.21
CA TYR A 53 -11.94 13.38 1.79
C TYR A 53 -12.01 12.46 0.57
N TYR A 54 -12.99 11.56 0.51
CA TYR A 54 -13.26 10.73 -0.66
C TYR A 54 -13.53 11.59 -1.91
N ASN A 55 -14.38 12.60 -1.82
CA ASN A 55 -14.71 13.49 -2.95
C ASN A 55 -13.47 14.27 -3.43
N GLN A 56 -12.61 14.71 -2.50
CA GLN A 56 -11.32 15.32 -2.86
C GLN A 56 -10.42 14.33 -3.61
N LEU A 57 -10.35 13.07 -3.17
CA LEU A 57 -9.59 12.02 -3.86
C LEU A 57 -10.17 11.67 -5.24
N ALA A 58 -11.49 11.73 -5.40
CA ALA A 58 -12.18 11.45 -6.67
C ALA A 58 -11.88 12.51 -7.74
N THR A 59 -11.65 13.77 -7.33
CA THR A 59 -11.39 14.89 -8.25
C THR A 59 -9.92 15.13 -8.56
N ARG A 60 -8.99 14.39 -7.92
CA ARG A 60 -7.55 14.54 -8.18
C ARG A 60 -7.20 14.26 -9.63
N THR A 61 -6.37 15.11 -10.24
CA THR A 61 -5.84 14.85 -11.58
C THR A 61 -4.86 13.67 -11.53
N LEU A 62 -5.18 12.59 -12.25
CA LEU A 62 -4.32 11.43 -12.42
C LEU A 62 -3.95 11.24 -13.89
N SER A 63 -2.70 10.85 -14.15
CA SER A 63 -2.33 10.37 -15.48
C SER A 63 -2.95 8.99 -15.72
N SER A 64 -3.63 8.83 -16.86
CA SER A 64 -4.24 7.58 -17.34
C SER A 64 -3.23 6.61 -17.99
N ARG A 65 -1.94 6.97 -18.06
CA ARG A 65 -0.90 6.13 -18.67
C ARG A 65 -0.42 5.06 -17.67
N ASN A 66 -0.31 3.82 -18.15
CA ASN A 66 0.28 2.68 -17.41
C ASN A 66 -0.34 2.42 -16.04
N LEU A 67 -1.65 2.61 -15.90
CA LEU A 67 -2.39 2.52 -14.63
C LEU A 67 -2.12 1.21 -13.85
N LYS A 68 -2.06 0.06 -14.53
CA LYS A 68 -1.76 -1.24 -13.91
C LYS A 68 -0.36 -1.29 -13.28
N ASN A 69 0.65 -0.76 -13.97
CA ASN A 69 2.02 -0.70 -13.43
C ASN A 69 2.08 0.29 -12.26
N LYS A 70 1.43 1.45 -12.40
CA LYS A 70 1.34 2.46 -11.34
C LYS A 70 0.66 1.90 -10.08
N LEU A 71 -0.41 1.11 -10.23
CA LEU A 71 -1.04 0.44 -9.11
C LEU A 71 -0.06 -0.50 -8.40
N LYS A 72 0.64 -1.36 -9.14
CA LYS A 72 1.64 -2.27 -8.56
C LYS A 72 2.72 -1.52 -7.79
N GLU A 73 3.26 -0.44 -8.36
CA GLU A 73 4.23 0.43 -7.69
C GLU A 73 3.68 1.03 -6.39
N ILE A 74 2.44 1.54 -6.42
CA ILE A 74 1.77 2.09 -5.23
C ILE A 74 1.60 1.02 -4.15
N ILE A 75 1.18 -0.19 -4.51
CA ILE A 75 1.03 -1.29 -3.55
C ILE A 75 2.37 -1.62 -2.89
N LEU A 76 3.46 -1.69 -3.67
CA LEU A 76 4.80 -1.93 -3.14
C LEU A 76 5.31 -0.79 -2.25
N LEU A 77 4.99 0.46 -2.59
CA LEU A 77 5.32 1.63 -1.77
C LEU A 77 4.55 1.65 -0.44
N LEU A 78 3.26 1.31 -0.48
CA LEU A 78 2.43 1.19 0.72
C LEU A 78 2.93 0.06 1.63
N LYS A 79 3.23 -1.12 1.07
CA LYS A 79 3.82 -2.25 1.81
C LYS A 79 5.16 -1.86 2.42
N GLU A 80 6.07 -1.25 1.65
CA GLU A 80 7.36 -0.78 2.17
C GLU A 80 7.18 0.19 3.35
N SER A 81 6.33 1.20 3.19
CA SER A 81 6.08 2.22 4.21
C SER A 81 5.49 1.63 5.49
N TYR A 82 4.66 0.60 5.37
CA TYR A 82 4.14 -0.15 6.50
C TYR A 82 5.23 -0.93 7.22
N LEU A 83 6.01 -1.74 6.50
CA LEU A 83 7.09 -2.56 7.09
C LEU A 83 8.15 -1.69 7.78
N ARG A 84 8.50 -0.53 7.20
CA ARG A 84 9.42 0.43 7.84
C ARG A 84 8.87 0.98 9.15
N ARG A 85 7.57 1.32 9.20
CA ARG A 85 6.92 1.77 10.44
C ARG A 85 6.88 0.67 11.49
N LEU A 86 6.65 -0.59 11.10
CA LEU A 86 6.73 -1.71 12.03
C LEU A 86 8.14 -1.83 12.65
N LEU A 87 9.19 -1.75 11.84
CA LEU A 87 10.58 -1.80 12.35
C LEU A 87 10.88 -0.62 13.28
N GLN A 88 10.46 0.60 12.92
CA GLN A 88 10.66 1.78 13.77
C GLN A 88 9.93 1.65 15.12
N ASN A 89 8.68 1.19 15.10
CA ASN A 89 7.90 0.94 16.31
C ASN A 89 8.56 -0.15 17.16
N GLN A 90 9.07 -1.21 16.53
CA GLN A 90 9.78 -2.28 17.22
C GLN A 90 11.07 -1.80 17.87
N GLU A 91 11.89 -1.01 17.17
CA GLU A 91 13.11 -0.41 17.73
C GLU A 91 12.79 0.46 18.94
N ALA A 92 11.72 1.26 18.87
CA ALA A 92 11.25 2.08 19.98
C ALA A 92 10.82 1.22 21.20
N ILE A 93 10.13 0.10 20.95
CA ILE A 93 9.71 -0.82 22.03
C ILE A 93 10.95 -1.54 22.61
N LEU A 94 11.89 -2.02 21.79
CA LEU A 94 13.11 -2.69 22.26
C LEU A 94 14.02 -1.79 23.11
N ALA A 95 13.95 -0.48 22.89
CA ALA A 95 14.64 0.53 23.68
C ALA A 95 13.98 0.80 25.05
N SER A 96 12.76 0.32 25.27
CA SER A 96 12.10 0.40 26.58
C SER A 96 12.72 -0.59 27.57
N MET A 97 12.76 -0.20 28.85
CA MET A 97 13.36 -1.00 29.93
C MET A 97 12.39 -2.02 30.55
N ASP A 98 11.11 -1.98 30.16
CA ASP A 98 10.03 -2.73 30.81
C ASP A 98 9.76 -4.12 30.18
N LEU A 99 10.58 -4.53 29.21
CA LEU A 99 10.43 -5.84 28.54
C LEU A 99 11.09 -6.96 29.32
N THR A 100 10.38 -8.07 29.47
CA THR A 100 10.95 -9.37 29.82
C THR A 100 11.89 -9.89 28.72
N GLU A 101 12.75 -10.84 29.05
CA GLU A 101 13.65 -11.47 28.08
C GLU A 101 12.89 -12.26 27.01
N GLU A 102 11.76 -12.87 27.38
CA GLU A 102 10.87 -13.57 26.46
C GLU A 102 10.23 -12.61 25.45
N GLU A 103 9.72 -11.46 25.91
CA GLU A 103 9.16 -10.42 25.04
C GLU A 103 10.22 -9.83 24.13
N ARG A 104 11.42 -9.56 24.65
CA ARG A 104 12.56 -9.08 23.86
C ARG A 104 12.91 -10.06 22.75
N THR A 105 13.00 -11.35 23.08
CA THR A 105 13.32 -12.40 22.11
C THR A 105 12.23 -12.52 21.03
N ALA A 106 10.96 -12.48 21.42
CA ALA A 106 9.83 -12.52 20.49
C ALA A 106 9.84 -11.33 19.53
N LEU A 107 10.10 -10.11 20.05
CA LEU A 107 10.20 -8.91 19.23
C LEU A 107 11.36 -9.00 18.23
N VAL A 108 12.55 -9.41 18.67
CA VAL A 108 13.71 -9.58 17.77
C VAL A 108 13.38 -10.55 16.63
N LYS A 109 12.71 -11.67 16.93
CA LYS A 109 12.27 -12.63 15.91
C LYS A 109 11.29 -11.99 14.93
N GLN A 110 10.29 -11.27 15.42
CA GLN A 110 9.34 -10.54 14.56
C GLN A 110 10.06 -9.55 13.64
N GLY A 111 11.09 -8.86 14.14
CA GLY A 111 11.90 -7.92 13.33
C GLY A 111 12.68 -8.60 12.22
N PHE A 112 13.12 -9.84 12.43
CA PHE A 112 13.74 -10.63 11.38
C PHE A 112 12.73 -10.93 10.25
N ASP A 113 11.53 -11.37 10.60
CA ASP A 113 10.46 -11.68 9.65
C ASP A 113 10.05 -10.42 8.84
N VAL A 114 9.88 -9.27 9.51
CA VAL A 114 9.58 -7.99 8.86
C VAL A 114 10.70 -7.56 7.92
N ASN A 115 11.98 -7.74 8.31
CA ASN A 115 13.11 -7.46 7.43
C ASN A 115 13.16 -8.38 6.22
N GLN A 116 12.80 -9.65 6.37
CA GLN A 116 12.70 -10.59 5.25
C GLN A 116 11.64 -10.13 4.25
N GLU A 117 10.44 -9.76 4.70
CA GLU A 117 9.40 -9.21 3.83
C GLU A 117 9.86 -7.92 3.13
N LEU A 118 10.63 -7.07 3.82
CA LEU A 118 11.14 -5.84 3.24
C LEU A 118 12.15 -6.11 2.11
N ARG A 119 13.00 -7.15 2.25
CA ARG A 119 13.89 -7.61 1.19
C ARG A 119 13.13 -8.09 -0.04
N GLU A 120 12.02 -8.81 0.15
CA GLU A 120 11.16 -9.25 -0.95
C GLU A 120 10.57 -8.06 -1.71
N VAL A 121 10.11 -7.02 -0.99
CA VAL A 121 9.63 -5.78 -1.62
C VAL A 121 10.72 -5.13 -2.47
N PHE A 122 11.96 -5.04 -1.99
CA PHE A 122 13.06 -4.48 -2.78
C PHE A 122 13.37 -5.31 -4.02
N TYR A 123 13.34 -6.64 -3.89
CA TYR A 123 13.53 -7.53 -5.02
C TYR A 123 12.44 -7.34 -6.09
N GLU A 124 11.17 -7.24 -5.69
CA GLU A 124 10.05 -6.98 -6.59
C GLU A 124 10.13 -5.61 -7.27
N LYS A 125 10.57 -4.58 -6.54
CA LYS A 125 10.82 -3.26 -7.11
C LYS A 125 11.94 -3.28 -8.15
N SER A 126 13.06 -3.97 -7.85
CA SER A 126 14.17 -4.11 -8.80
C SER A 126 13.72 -4.79 -10.10
N ARG A 127 13.01 -5.92 -10.00
CA ARG A 127 12.47 -6.62 -11.17
C ARG A 127 11.50 -5.76 -11.98
N SER A 128 10.68 -4.95 -11.30
CA SER A 128 9.74 -4.05 -11.96
C SER A 128 10.47 -2.96 -12.75
N LEU A 129 11.55 -2.41 -12.22
CA LEU A 129 12.39 -1.42 -12.91
C LEU A 129 13.08 -2.01 -14.14
N ASP A 130 13.59 -3.24 -14.04
CA ASP A 130 14.23 -3.92 -15.17
C ASP A 130 13.25 -4.19 -16.31
N ARG A 131 12.00 -4.55 -15.99
CA ARG A 131 10.94 -4.72 -17.01
C ARG A 131 10.59 -3.41 -17.72
N ILE A 132 10.51 -2.30 -16.98
CA ILE A 132 10.23 -0.97 -17.55
C ILE A 132 11.36 -0.51 -18.49
N LYS A 133 12.62 -0.82 -18.18
CA LYS A 133 13.75 -0.53 -19.07
C LYS A 133 13.67 -1.34 -20.36
N GLY A 134 13.32 -2.62 -20.28
CA GLY A 134 13.12 -3.48 -21.46
C GLY A 134 11.98 -3.02 -22.36
N GLU A 135 10.84 -2.62 -21.80
CA GLU A 135 9.67 -2.13 -22.56
C GLU A 135 9.92 -0.78 -23.25
N ARG A 136 10.79 0.08 -22.70
CA ARG A 136 11.21 1.33 -23.35
C ARG A 136 12.17 1.09 -24.52
N ALA A 137 13.03 0.08 -24.43
CA ALA A 137 13.97 -0.28 -25.50
C ALA A 137 13.26 -0.87 -26.74
N THR A 138 12.15 -1.59 -26.53
CA THR A 138 11.37 -2.19 -27.63
C THR A 138 10.41 -1.21 -28.29
N ASN A 139 9.84 -0.26 -27.55
CA ASN A 139 8.94 0.77 -28.10
C ASN A 139 9.66 1.95 -28.79
N GLY A 140 10.99 2.05 -28.70
CA GLY A 140 11.80 3.02 -29.44
C GLY A 140 12.29 2.53 -30.80
N SER A 141 11.97 1.28 -31.18
CA SER A 141 12.33 0.67 -32.46
C SER A 141 11.09 0.49 -33.34
N LYS A 142 10.42 1.57 -33.74
CA LYS A 142 9.48 1.60 -34.87
C LYS A 142 9.48 2.98 -35.52
#